data_AF-A0A3D2LAZ3-F1
#
_entry.id   AF-A0A3D2LAZ3-F1
#
_cell.length_a   1.000
_cell.length_b   1.000
_cell.length_c   1.000
_cell.angle_alpha   90.00
_cell.angle_beta   90.00
_cell.angle_gamma   90.00
#
_symmetry.space_group_name_H-M   'P 1'
#
loop_
_entity.id
_entity.type
_entity.pdbx_description
1 polymer ?
#
loop_
_entity_poly.entity_id
_entity_poly.type
_entity_poly.pdbx_seq_one_letter_code
_entity_poly.pdbx_strand_id
1 'polypeptide(L)' 'MPSLRTRLFHIYARLRRPMTLGVRGLVENPDGKILLVRHTYIAGWHMPGGGVERGEPCI' A
#
# COMPACT_ATOMS: atom_id res chain seq x y z
N MET A 1 10.13 -16.21 -19.79
CA MET A 1 10.97 -14.99 -19.85
C MET A 1 10.07 -13.77 -19.89
N PRO A 2 10.30 -12.72 -19.09
CA PRO A 2 9.44 -11.53 -19.11
C PRO A 2 9.51 -10.88 -20.49
N SER A 3 8.35 -10.63 -21.09
CA SER A 3 8.24 -10.02 -22.42
C SER A 3 8.89 -8.63 -22.44
N LEU A 4 9.30 -8.16 -23.62
CA LEU A 4 9.85 -6.81 -23.81
C LEU A 4 8.87 -5.74 -23.27
N ARG A 5 7.56 -5.96 -23.44
CA ARG A 5 6.50 -5.11 -22.91
C ARG A 5 6.55 -5.01 -21.38
N THR A 6 6.67 -6.13 -20.68
CA THR A 6 6.77 -6.16 -19.21
C THR A 6 7.97 -5.37 -18.70
N ARG A 7 9.12 -5.47 -19.36
CA ARG A 7 10.32 -4.69 -19.02
C ARG A 7 10.10 -3.19 -19.24
N LEU A 8 9.50 -2.80 -20.36
CA LEU A 8 9.17 -1.41 -20.66
C LEU A 8 8.20 -0.81 -19.63
N PHE A 9 7.17 -1.57 -19.23
CA PHE A 9 6.23 -1.14 -18.18
C PHE A 9 6.92 -0.96 -16.82
N HIS A 10 7.81 -1.88 -16.42
CA HIS A 10 8.55 -1.73 -15.16
C HIS A 10 9.51 -0.53 -15.16
N ILE A 11 10.19 -0.26 -16.28
CA ILE A 11 11.07 0.90 -16.42
C ILE A 11 10.25 2.19 -16.40
N TYR A 12 9.15 2.24 -17.15
CA TYR A 12 8.23 3.38 -17.14
C TYR A 12 7.64 3.62 -15.75
N ALA A 13 7.20 2.57 -15.05
CA ALA A 13 6.68 2.67 -13.70
C ALA A 13 7.74 3.17 -12.71
N ARG A 14 8.99 2.68 -12.78
CA ARG A 14 10.10 3.18 -11.96
C ARG A 14 10.45 4.64 -12.25
N LEU A 15 10.41 5.06 -13.50
CA LEU A 15 10.72 6.45 -13.90
C LEU A 15 9.60 7.41 -13.51
N ARG A 16 8.33 7.00 -13.60
CA ARG A 16 7.17 7.86 -13.31
C ARG A 16 6.74 7.84 -11.84
N ARG A 17 7.05 6.77 -11.10
CA ARG A 17 6.67 6.54 -9.69
C ARG A 17 7.87 5.99 -8.91
N PRO A 18 8.96 6.77 -8.74
CA PRO A 18 10.18 6.29 -8.10
C PRO A 18 10.00 5.99 -6.61
N MET A 19 8.92 6.49 -6.00
CA MET A 19 8.59 6.31 -4.60
C MET A 19 7.23 5.59 -4.49
N THR A 20 7.20 4.48 -3.76
CA THR A 20 5.96 3.88 -3.28
C THR A 20 5.71 4.43 -1.89
N LEU A 21 4.70 5.29 -1.77
CA LEU A 21 4.25 5.83 -0.49
C LEU A 21 3.05 5.01 -0.02
N GLY A 22 2.98 4.71 1.27
CA GLY A 22 1.87 3.98 1.85
C GLY A 22 1.51 4.54 3.22
N VAL A 23 0.26 4.36 3.61
CA VAL A 23 -0.29 4.81 4.90
C VAL A 23 -0.87 3.62 5.66
N ARG A 24 -0.83 3.70 6.99
CA ARG A 24 -1.51 2.78 7.91
C ARG A 24 -2.32 3.60 8.91
N GLY A 25 -3.59 3.25 9.08
CA GLY A 25 -4.49 3.89 10.02
C GLY A 25 -4.58 3.12 11.32
N LEU A 26 -4.48 3.84 12.44
CA LEU A 26 -4.84 3.34 13.76
C LEU A 26 -6.26 3.82 14.05
N VAL A 27 -7.22 2.90 14.12
CA VAL A 27 -8.61 3.21 14.46
C VAL A 27 -8.90 2.57 15.81
N GLU A 28 -9.27 3.41 16.77
CA GLU A 28 -9.58 3.02 18.15
C GLU A 28 -11.05 3.32 18.45
N ASN A 29 -11.71 2.42 19.18
CA ASN A 29 -13.08 2.64 19.68
C ASN A 29 -13.06 3.23 21.12
N PRO A 30 -14.19 3.72 21.65
CA PRO A 30 -14.24 4.28 23.01
C PRO A 30 -13.85 3.31 24.14
N ASP A 31 -13.86 2.00 23.89
CA ASP A 31 -13.44 0.97 24.84
C ASP A 31 -11.93 0.68 24.78
N GLY A 32 -11.16 1.41 23.96
CA GLY A 32 -9.73 1.21 23.78
C GLY A 32 -9.36 0.02 22.87
N LYS A 33 -10.29 -0.49 22.07
CA LYS A 33 -10.06 -1.58 21.11
C LYS A 33 -9.61 -1.02 19.77
N ILE A 34 -8.64 -1.70 19.15
CA ILE A 34 -8.05 -1.28 17.87
C ILE A 34 -8.59 -2.15 16.72
N LEU A 35 -8.95 -1.51 15.61
CA LEU A 35 -9.32 -2.20 14.37
C LEU A 35 -8.09 -2.80 13.69
N LEU A 36 -8.14 -4.11 13.45
CA LEU A 36 -7.13 -4.84 12.68
C LEU A 36 -7.79 -5.62 11.54
N VAL A 37 -7.04 -5.81 10.46
CA VAL A 37 -7.45 -6.58 9.28
C VAL A 37 -6.58 -7.82 9.12
N ARG A 38 -7.20 -8.94 8.74
CA ARG A 38 -6.50 -10.17 8.36
C ARG A 38 -6.48 -10.27 6.85
N HIS A 39 -5.33 -10.00 6.26
CA HIS A 39 -5.15 -10.11 4.82
C HIS A 39 -5.09 -11.57 4.37
N THR A 40 -5.56 -11.85 3.16
CA THR A 40 -5.51 -13.20 2.57
C THR A 40 -4.12 -13.58 2.06
N TYR A 41 -3.27 -12.58 1.82
CA TYR A 41 -1.94 -12.74 1.19
C TYR A 41 -0.76 -12.69 2.18
N ILE A 42 -1.01 -12.42 3.47
CA ILE A 42 0.02 -12.39 4.51
C ILE A 42 -0.58 -12.89 5.83
N ALA A 43 0.19 -13.68 6.58
CA ALA A 43 -0.25 -14.19 7.87
C ALA A 43 -0.31 -13.08 8.94
N GLY A 44 -1.14 -13.28 9.95
CA GLY A 44 -1.28 -12.38 11.10
C GLY A 44 -2.33 -11.28 10.91
N TRP A 45 -2.42 -10.42 11.93
CA TRP A 45 -3.30 -9.25 11.96
C TRP A 45 -2.48 -7.98 11.75
N HIS A 46 -2.98 -7.08 10.91
CA HIS A 46 -2.27 -5.87 10.50
C HIS A 46 -3.19 -4.65 10.62
N MET A 47 -2.60 -3.47 10.74
CA MET A 47 -3.37 -2.22 10.66
C MET A 47 -3.94 -2.04 9.25
N PRO A 48 -5.16 -1.49 9.11
CA PRO A 48 -5.69 -1.13 7.81
C PRO A 48 -4.78 -0.08 7.15
N GLY A 49 -4.58 -0.18 5.84
CA GLY A 49 -3.67 0.70 5.11
C GLY A 49 -3.65 0.41 3.62
N GLY A 50 -2.93 1.26 2.88
CA GLY A 50 -2.88 1.21 1.42
C GLY A 50 -1.76 2.07 0.85
N GLY A 51 -1.55 1.93 -0.46
CA GLY A 51 -0.67 2.81 -1.22
C GLY A 51 -1.31 4.18 -1.39
N VAL A 52 -0.48 5.21 -1.41
CA VAL A 52 -0.89 6.60 -1.69
C VAL A 52 -0.58 6.89 -3.14
N GLU A 53 -1.59 7.37 -3.85
CA GLU A 53 -1.48 7.75 -5.24
C GLU A 53 -0.95 9.19 -5.40
N ARG A 54 -0.39 9.49 -6.57
CA ARG A 54 0.20 10.80 -6.83
C ARG A 54 -0.87 11.90 -6.74
N GLY A 55 -0.70 12.82 -5.79
CA GLY A 55 -1.62 13.93 -5.56
C GLY A 55 -2.60 13.68 -4.41
N GLU A 56 -2.61 12.48 -3.82
CA GLU A 56 -3.35 12.24 -2.58
C GLU A 56 -2.59 12.85 -1.38
N PRO A 57 -3.25 13.68 -0.55
CA PRO A 57 -2.66 14.17 0.69
C PRO A 57 -2.49 13.03 1.70
N CYS A 58 -1.37 13.02 2.41
CA CYS A 58 -1.03 12.01 3.42
C CYS A 58 -1.26 12.48 4.86
N ILE A 59 -2.16 13.46 5.05
CA ILE A 59 -2.41 14.09 6.36
C ILE A 59 -3.90 14.14 6.67
#